data_AF-U1P5U6-F1
#
_entry.id   AF-U1P5U6-F1
#
_cell.length_a   1.000
_cell.length_b   1.000
_cell.length_c   1.000
_cell.angle_alpha   90.00
_cell.angle_beta   90.00
_cell.angle_gamma   90.00
#
_symmetry.space_group_name_H-M   'P 1'
#
loop_
_entity.id
_entity.type
_entity.pdbx_description
1 polymer ?
#
loop_
_entity_poly.entity_id
_entity_poly.type
_entity_poly.pdbx_seq_one_letter_code
_entity_poly.pdbx_strand_id
1 'polypeptide(L)'
;RAFNDQRATLVVPKPVSASQRQSIDSRRVFDRLGEASHRLNVGYRDDELNLFVPTDPIREGGFALFSPDTRIPNDLWVHANSTNSGVLFSEYVHTRQAFATDNEMDWIVEAMDGYYSAALAREVGLEGSNFSDEVRADARAWEGTDLTDPSHNFSADYDKGARVLAALDAKIRRATDGERTLEHVWARMNAHDSTDTVGSESAIGYETFVEIVERVAGQSFEAWLERSLETAELPEVPENRSLYTVEDDPIDLDGDGLSMAAERDADTDPTETDTDGDGLGDGAELTNGTDPATADTDGDGLDDDVERAGPTNATVADTDGDSLGDRRELELGTRHSRILTATLSATGVSWNSERTRRSQTLTTMASMTAVS
;
A
#
# COMPACT_ATOMS: atom_id res chain seq x y z
N ARG A 1 -8.88 -15.60 -6.38
CA ARG A 1 -8.03 -15.64 -5.16
C ARG A 1 -7.77 -14.21 -4.75
N ALA A 2 -7.72 -13.91 -3.46
CA ALA A 2 -7.43 -12.55 -2.99
C ALA A 2 -5.94 -12.44 -2.58
N PHE A 3 -5.37 -11.26 -2.78
CA PHE A 3 -4.04 -10.84 -2.32
C PHE A 3 -4.04 -9.31 -2.21
N ASN A 4 -3.54 -8.76 -1.11
CA ASN A 4 -3.49 -7.30 -0.81
C ASN A 4 -4.76 -6.56 -1.26
N ASP A 5 -5.91 -6.97 -0.70
CA ASP A 5 -7.25 -6.42 -0.94
C ASP A 5 -7.79 -6.46 -2.38
N GLN A 6 -7.05 -7.07 -3.31
CA GLN A 6 -7.47 -7.28 -4.68
C GLN A 6 -7.94 -8.73 -4.92
N ARG A 7 -9.12 -8.88 -5.53
CA ARG A 7 -9.68 -10.18 -5.92
C ARG A 7 -9.34 -10.53 -7.36
N ALA A 8 -8.41 -11.45 -7.55
CA ALA A 8 -8.05 -11.95 -8.87
C ALA A 8 -8.94 -13.12 -9.34
N THR A 9 -9.42 -13.02 -10.58
CA THR A 9 -10.22 -14.04 -11.26
C THR A 9 -9.50 -14.52 -12.52
N LEU A 10 -9.28 -15.83 -12.65
CA LEU A 10 -8.70 -16.43 -13.85
C LEU A 10 -9.82 -16.93 -14.76
N VAL A 11 -9.92 -16.34 -15.95
CA VAL A 11 -10.88 -16.67 -17.00
C VAL A 11 -10.18 -17.44 -18.11
N VAL A 12 -10.62 -18.65 -18.41
CA VAL A 12 -10.17 -19.42 -19.58
C VAL A 12 -11.26 -19.39 -20.67
N PRO A 13 -11.10 -18.58 -21.73
CA PRO A 13 -12.10 -18.45 -22.79
C PRO A 13 -12.37 -19.78 -23.50
N LYS A 14 -13.62 -19.97 -23.95
CA LYS A 14 -14.00 -21.11 -24.80
C LYS A 14 -13.86 -20.74 -26.30
N PRO A 15 -13.61 -21.72 -27.18
CA PRO A 15 -13.41 -23.14 -26.90
C PRO A 15 -11.98 -23.45 -26.43
N VAL A 16 -11.85 -24.29 -25.40
CA VAL A 16 -10.57 -24.82 -24.94
C VAL A 16 -10.68 -26.35 -24.81
N SER A 17 -9.71 -27.09 -25.34
CA SER A 17 -9.70 -28.55 -25.19
C SER A 17 -9.40 -28.96 -23.73
N ALA A 18 -9.76 -30.18 -23.35
CA ALA A 18 -9.46 -30.68 -22.00
C ALA A 18 -7.96 -30.73 -21.72
N SER A 19 -7.14 -31.05 -22.73
CA SER A 19 -5.67 -31.08 -22.62
C SER A 19 -5.08 -29.68 -22.46
N GLN A 20 -5.54 -28.70 -23.25
CA GLN A 20 -5.12 -27.30 -23.11
C GLN A 20 -5.57 -26.68 -21.78
N ARG A 21 -6.73 -27.10 -21.25
CA ARG A 21 -7.16 -26.66 -19.92
C ARG A 21 -6.29 -27.25 -18.81
N GLN A 22 -5.85 -28.50 -18.96
CA GLN A 22 -4.94 -29.14 -18.00
C GLN A 22 -3.52 -28.56 -18.02
N SER A 23 -3.09 -27.94 -19.13
CA SER A 23 -1.80 -27.25 -19.18
C SER A 23 -1.80 -25.89 -18.48
N ILE A 24 -2.96 -25.35 -18.10
CA ILE A 24 -3.07 -24.10 -17.35
C ILE A 24 -3.03 -24.42 -15.85
N ASP A 25 -1.88 -24.18 -15.21
CA ASP A 25 -1.72 -24.31 -13.76
C ASP A 25 -2.20 -23.05 -13.05
N SER A 26 -3.51 -22.98 -12.79
CA SER A 26 -4.12 -21.85 -12.09
C SER A 26 -3.53 -21.56 -10.70
N ARG A 27 -3.05 -22.58 -9.98
CA ARG A 27 -2.45 -22.36 -8.64
C ARG A 27 -1.16 -21.60 -8.77
N ARG A 28 -0.28 -22.07 -9.65
CA ARG A 28 1.01 -21.43 -9.94
C ARG A 28 0.85 -20.00 -10.47
N VAL A 29 -0.17 -19.75 -11.28
CA VAL A 29 -0.49 -18.40 -11.75
C VAL A 29 -0.87 -17.49 -10.58
N PHE A 30 -1.78 -17.92 -9.71
CA PHE A 30 -2.16 -17.08 -8.57
C PHE A 30 -1.06 -16.93 -7.52
N ASP A 31 -0.22 -17.94 -7.30
CA ASP A 31 0.92 -17.83 -6.38
C ASP A 31 1.88 -16.73 -6.86
N ARG A 32 2.13 -16.64 -8.17
CA ARG A 32 2.97 -15.59 -8.75
C ARG A 32 2.35 -14.21 -8.72
N LEU A 33 1.06 -14.10 -9.02
CA LEU A 33 0.38 -12.81 -8.91
C LEU A 33 0.34 -12.32 -7.47
N GLY A 34 0.18 -13.23 -6.50
CA GLY A 34 0.31 -12.90 -5.08
C GLY A 34 1.69 -12.35 -4.76
N GLU A 35 2.76 -13.05 -5.16
CA GLU A 35 4.13 -12.58 -4.96
C GLU A 35 4.39 -11.22 -5.62
N ALA A 36 3.97 -11.06 -6.89
CA ALA A 36 4.10 -9.80 -7.59
C ALA A 36 3.32 -8.66 -6.92
N SER A 37 2.16 -8.98 -6.35
CA SER A 37 1.36 -8.02 -5.60
C SER A 37 2.00 -7.61 -4.28
N HIS A 38 2.60 -8.54 -3.55
CA HIS A 38 3.35 -8.20 -2.35
C HIS A 38 4.60 -7.37 -2.64
N ARG A 39 5.26 -7.61 -3.78
CA ARG A 39 6.55 -7.00 -4.12
C ARG A 39 6.46 -5.68 -4.87
N LEU A 40 5.38 -5.44 -5.60
CA LEU A 40 5.12 -4.18 -6.28
C LEU A 40 3.87 -3.54 -5.64
N ASN A 41 4.09 -2.82 -4.54
CA ASN A 41 3.05 -2.16 -3.79
C ASN A 41 2.88 -0.70 -4.20
N VAL A 42 2.76 -0.46 -5.50
CA VAL A 42 2.56 0.89 -6.04
C VAL A 42 1.33 0.96 -6.91
N GLY A 43 0.73 2.14 -6.90
CA GLY A 43 -0.31 2.55 -7.84
C GLY A 43 -1.72 2.13 -7.47
N TYR A 44 -2.65 2.56 -8.31
CA TYR A 44 -4.06 2.26 -8.17
C TYR A 44 -4.29 0.75 -8.20
N ARG A 45 -5.14 0.27 -7.30
CA ARG A 45 -5.58 -1.11 -7.22
C ARG A 45 -7.09 -1.14 -7.36
N ASP A 46 -7.57 -1.77 -8.43
CA ASP A 46 -8.96 -2.16 -8.50
C ASP A 46 -9.24 -3.32 -7.53
N ASP A 47 -10.44 -3.34 -6.97
CA ASP A 47 -10.95 -4.45 -6.15
C ASP A 47 -10.92 -5.79 -6.90
N GLU A 48 -10.95 -5.75 -8.24
CA GLU A 48 -10.96 -6.92 -9.11
C GLU A 48 -9.84 -6.88 -10.15
N LEU A 49 -9.19 -8.03 -10.35
CA LEU A 49 -8.21 -8.26 -11.42
C LEU A 49 -8.68 -9.45 -12.26
N ASN A 50 -9.10 -9.23 -13.51
CA ASN A 50 -9.48 -10.35 -14.38
C ASN A 50 -8.32 -10.75 -15.29
N LEU A 51 -7.82 -11.97 -15.11
CA LEU A 51 -6.80 -12.58 -15.96
C LEU A 51 -7.44 -13.53 -16.98
N PHE A 52 -7.46 -13.11 -18.24
CA PHE A 52 -7.85 -13.93 -19.38
C PHE A 52 -6.67 -14.78 -19.86
N VAL A 53 -6.84 -16.10 -19.85
CA VAL A 53 -5.84 -17.08 -20.30
C VAL A 53 -6.37 -17.89 -21.49
N PRO A 54 -6.36 -17.34 -22.71
CA PRO A 54 -6.70 -18.10 -23.89
C PRO A 54 -5.53 -18.97 -24.34
N THR A 55 -5.87 -19.87 -25.24
CA THR A 55 -5.00 -20.89 -25.82
C THR A 55 -4.97 -20.72 -27.33
N ASP A 56 -4.19 -21.55 -28.04
CA ASP A 56 -4.16 -21.59 -29.50
C ASP A 56 -5.55 -21.47 -30.13
N PRO A 57 -5.68 -20.74 -31.26
CA PRO A 57 -4.60 -20.30 -32.16
C PRO A 57 -4.12 -18.85 -31.96
N ILE A 58 -4.38 -18.24 -30.81
CA ILE A 58 -3.96 -16.84 -30.58
C ILE A 58 -2.44 -16.77 -30.42
N ARG A 59 -1.83 -15.67 -30.87
CA ARG A 59 -0.39 -15.41 -30.71
C ARG A 59 0.02 -15.52 -29.24
N GLU A 60 1.17 -16.13 -28.97
CA GLU A 60 1.80 -16.11 -27.65
C GLU A 60 2.15 -14.67 -27.22
N GLY A 61 2.21 -14.44 -25.90
CA GLY A 61 2.41 -13.11 -25.31
C GLY A 61 1.29 -12.73 -24.35
N GLY A 62 1.18 -11.44 -24.06
CA GLY A 62 0.12 -10.87 -23.24
C GLY A 62 -0.26 -9.47 -23.69
N PHE A 63 -1.23 -8.90 -22.97
CA PHE A 63 -1.62 -7.50 -23.04
C PHE A 63 -2.41 -7.08 -21.80
N ALA A 64 -2.03 -5.98 -21.15
CA ALA A 64 -2.84 -5.33 -20.12
C ALA A 64 -3.94 -4.46 -20.77
N LEU A 65 -5.19 -4.66 -20.35
CA LEU A 65 -6.37 -4.02 -20.89
C LEU A 65 -6.82 -2.86 -20.00
N PHE A 66 -7.00 -1.70 -20.62
CA PHE A 66 -7.50 -0.50 -19.96
C PHE A 66 -8.99 -0.61 -19.66
N SER A 67 -9.36 -0.29 -18.42
CA SER A 67 -10.75 -0.06 -18.03
C SER A 67 -11.34 1.11 -18.84
N PRO A 68 -12.53 0.95 -19.44
CA PRO A 68 -13.20 2.05 -20.14
C PRO A 68 -13.52 3.23 -19.23
N ASP A 69 -13.71 2.97 -17.94
CA ASP A 69 -14.24 3.94 -16.97
C ASP A 69 -13.12 4.72 -16.25
N THR A 70 -11.95 4.09 -16.05
CA THR A 70 -10.82 4.71 -15.33
C THR A 70 -9.62 5.00 -16.22
N ARG A 71 -9.55 4.46 -17.44
CA ARG A 71 -8.34 4.43 -18.29
C ARG A 71 -7.11 3.83 -17.60
N ILE A 72 -7.31 3.04 -16.54
CA ILE A 72 -6.25 2.33 -15.84
C ILE A 72 -6.28 0.86 -16.29
N PRO A 73 -5.14 0.22 -16.58
CA PRO A 73 -5.12 -1.21 -16.88
C PRO A 73 -5.51 -2.02 -15.64
N ASN A 74 -6.58 -2.82 -15.74
CA ASN A 74 -7.05 -3.61 -14.61
C ASN A 74 -7.41 -5.05 -14.95
N ASP A 75 -7.46 -5.35 -16.25
CA ASP A 75 -7.61 -6.69 -16.77
C ASP A 75 -6.35 -7.10 -17.50
N LEU A 76 -6.02 -8.38 -17.41
CA LEU A 76 -4.82 -8.98 -17.99
C LEU A 76 -5.23 -9.98 -19.05
N TRP A 77 -4.55 -9.95 -20.19
CA TRP A 77 -4.54 -11.06 -21.12
C TRP A 77 -3.16 -11.70 -21.13
N VAL A 78 -3.05 -13.01 -20.85
CA VAL A 78 -1.79 -13.75 -20.96
C VAL A 78 -2.05 -15.08 -21.65
N HIS A 79 -1.35 -15.36 -22.75
CA HIS A 79 -1.45 -16.64 -23.44
C HIS A 79 -1.05 -17.79 -22.51
N ALA A 80 -1.72 -18.94 -22.61
CA ALA A 80 -1.49 -20.09 -21.73
C ALA A 80 0.00 -20.52 -21.64
N ASN A 81 0.73 -20.50 -22.76
CA ASN A 81 2.16 -20.84 -22.79
C ASN A 81 3.06 -19.77 -22.15
N SER A 82 2.56 -18.55 -21.97
CA SER A 82 3.27 -17.40 -21.40
C SER A 82 2.97 -17.19 -19.91
N THR A 83 2.03 -17.94 -19.34
CA THR A 83 1.74 -17.91 -17.89
C THR A 83 2.92 -18.37 -17.01
N ASN A 84 3.95 -18.95 -17.64
CA ASN A 84 5.18 -19.40 -17.00
C ASN A 84 6.43 -18.63 -17.43
N SER A 85 6.29 -17.43 -17.97
CA SER A 85 7.39 -16.56 -18.36
C SER A 85 7.27 -15.18 -17.72
N GLY A 86 8.26 -14.32 -17.95
CA GLY A 86 8.25 -12.91 -17.53
C GLY A 86 7.05 -12.12 -18.08
N VAL A 87 6.40 -12.60 -19.14
CA VAL A 87 5.19 -11.99 -19.71
C VAL A 87 4.10 -11.83 -18.65
N LEU A 88 3.88 -12.82 -17.78
CA LEU A 88 2.86 -12.69 -16.72
C LEU A 88 3.16 -11.50 -15.78
N PHE A 89 4.44 -11.29 -15.46
CA PHE A 89 4.85 -10.16 -14.62
C PHE A 89 4.78 -8.84 -15.36
N SER A 90 5.15 -8.84 -16.65
CA SER A 90 5.08 -7.65 -17.49
C SER A 90 3.66 -7.11 -17.59
N GLU A 91 2.70 -7.97 -17.94
CA GLU A 91 1.29 -7.54 -17.98
C GLU A 91 0.79 -7.11 -16.59
N TYR A 92 1.25 -7.76 -15.52
CA TYR A 92 0.89 -7.37 -14.15
C TYR A 92 1.43 -5.98 -13.78
N VAL A 93 2.68 -5.64 -14.14
CA VAL A 93 3.28 -4.33 -13.87
C VAL A 93 2.47 -3.21 -14.50
N HIS A 94 1.97 -3.41 -15.73
CA HIS A 94 1.10 -2.43 -16.37
C HIS A 94 -0.18 -2.12 -15.59
N THR A 95 -0.67 -3.05 -14.76
CA THR A 95 -1.83 -2.77 -13.88
C THR A 95 -1.54 -1.85 -12.71
N ARG A 96 -0.27 -1.47 -12.51
CA ARG A 96 0.18 -0.56 -11.44
C ARG A 96 0.47 0.85 -11.95
N GLN A 97 0.26 1.09 -13.24
CA GLN A 97 0.60 2.32 -13.95
C GLN A 97 -0.67 3.12 -14.24
N ALA A 98 -1.24 3.71 -13.20
CA ALA A 98 -2.47 4.50 -13.31
C ALA A 98 -2.24 5.96 -13.69
N PHE A 99 -0.97 6.40 -13.74
CA PHE A 99 -0.60 7.74 -14.17
C PHE A 99 -0.56 7.84 -15.71
N ALA A 100 -0.90 9.02 -16.23
CA ALA A 100 -0.59 9.44 -17.59
C ALA A 100 0.72 10.22 -17.67
N THR A 101 1.51 9.98 -18.71
CA THR A 101 2.68 10.76 -19.10
C THR A 101 2.38 11.60 -20.34
N ASP A 102 3.18 12.64 -20.58
CA ASP A 102 3.22 13.27 -21.89
C ASP A 102 4.16 12.49 -22.84
N ASN A 103 4.18 12.90 -24.11
CA ASN A 103 4.99 12.23 -25.14
C ASN A 103 6.51 12.24 -24.83
N GLU A 104 6.99 13.17 -24.00
CA GLU A 104 8.39 13.26 -23.57
C GLU A 104 8.72 12.17 -22.54
N MET A 105 7.73 11.81 -21.71
CA MET A 105 7.90 10.87 -20.61
C MET A 105 7.26 9.49 -20.85
N ASP A 106 6.67 9.23 -22.02
CA ASP A 106 6.00 7.97 -22.37
C ASP A 106 6.91 6.72 -22.23
N TRP A 107 8.23 6.88 -22.36
CA TRP A 107 9.19 5.79 -22.15
C TRP A 107 9.11 5.16 -20.75
N ILE A 108 8.62 5.90 -19.74
CA ILE A 108 8.51 5.42 -18.35
C ILE A 108 7.66 4.14 -18.27
N VAL A 109 6.60 4.04 -19.07
CA VAL A 109 5.64 2.93 -19.03
C VAL A 109 6.33 1.59 -19.28
N GLU A 110 7.07 1.49 -20.38
CA GLU A 110 7.77 0.26 -20.76
C GLU A 110 9.08 0.07 -19.99
N ALA A 111 9.74 1.17 -19.60
CA ALA A 111 10.90 1.10 -18.73
C ALA A 111 10.57 0.50 -17.36
N MET A 112 9.42 0.89 -16.79
CA MET A 112 8.94 0.36 -15.51
C MET A 112 8.59 -1.12 -15.65
N ASP A 113 7.98 -1.54 -16.77
CA ASP A 113 7.82 -2.96 -17.09
C ASP A 113 9.18 -3.67 -17.11
N GLY A 114 10.11 -3.24 -17.97
CA GLY A 114 11.41 -3.88 -18.11
C GLY A 114 12.19 -3.98 -16.79
N TYR A 115 12.06 -2.99 -15.90
CA TYR A 115 12.69 -3.02 -14.59
C TYR A 115 12.02 -4.00 -13.62
N TYR A 116 10.72 -3.86 -13.39
CA TYR A 116 10.03 -4.65 -12.35
C TYR A 116 9.71 -6.06 -12.79
N SER A 117 9.37 -6.32 -14.06
CA SER A 117 9.16 -7.68 -14.53
C SER A 117 10.43 -8.52 -14.39
N ALA A 118 11.60 -7.92 -14.66
CA ALA A 118 12.90 -8.52 -14.44
C ALA A 118 13.17 -8.80 -12.94
N ALA A 119 12.85 -7.84 -12.07
CA ALA A 119 13.02 -7.98 -10.63
C ALA A 119 12.13 -9.12 -10.07
N LEU A 120 10.86 -9.14 -10.47
CA LEU A 120 9.87 -10.15 -10.07
C LEU A 120 10.21 -11.54 -10.60
N ALA A 121 10.58 -11.65 -11.88
CA ALA A 121 10.94 -12.92 -12.51
C ALA A 121 12.13 -13.59 -11.80
N ARG A 122 13.12 -12.78 -11.43
CA ARG A 122 14.27 -13.24 -10.64
C ARG A 122 13.86 -13.74 -9.26
N GLU A 123 13.01 -13.00 -8.56
CA GLU A 123 12.58 -13.33 -7.20
C GLU A 123 11.95 -14.72 -7.12
N VAL A 124 11.05 -15.03 -8.04
CA VAL A 124 10.39 -16.35 -8.11
C VAL A 124 11.25 -17.44 -8.76
N GLY A 125 12.49 -17.12 -9.12
CA GLY A 125 13.43 -18.02 -9.76
C GLY A 125 12.94 -18.55 -11.11
N LEU A 126 12.35 -17.70 -11.96
CA LEU A 126 11.97 -18.11 -13.31
C LEU A 126 13.19 -18.57 -14.11
N GLU A 127 13.11 -19.77 -14.70
CA GLU A 127 14.19 -20.30 -15.53
C GLU A 127 14.37 -19.41 -16.77
N GLY A 128 15.60 -18.91 -16.97
CA GLY A 128 15.95 -18.05 -18.10
C GLY A 128 15.80 -16.55 -17.87
N SER A 129 15.18 -16.11 -16.76
CA SER A 129 15.24 -14.71 -16.36
C SER A 129 16.58 -14.41 -15.69
N ASN A 130 17.33 -13.47 -16.24
CA ASN A 130 18.50 -12.93 -15.56
C ASN A 130 18.31 -11.43 -15.48
N PHE A 131 17.84 -10.96 -14.32
CA PHE A 131 17.71 -9.53 -14.03
C PHE A 131 18.94 -8.73 -14.46
N SER A 132 20.14 -9.27 -14.25
CA SER A 132 21.36 -8.58 -14.67
C SER A 132 21.52 -8.51 -16.19
N ASP A 133 21.04 -9.50 -16.95
CA ASP A 133 21.03 -9.42 -18.40
C ASP A 133 19.89 -8.51 -18.89
N GLU A 134 18.77 -8.41 -18.18
CA GLU A 134 17.63 -7.59 -18.60
C GLU A 134 17.84 -6.10 -18.34
N VAL A 135 18.33 -5.71 -17.14
CA VAL A 135 18.59 -4.29 -16.82
C VAL A 135 20.04 -3.85 -17.06
N ARG A 136 20.95 -4.79 -17.37
CA ARG A 136 22.36 -4.50 -17.71
C ARG A 136 22.84 -5.11 -19.02
N ALA A 137 21.97 -5.67 -19.87
CA ALA A 137 22.36 -6.04 -21.23
C ALA A 137 23.05 -4.86 -21.91
N ASP A 138 23.99 -5.17 -22.81
CA ASP A 138 24.74 -4.19 -23.59
C ASP A 138 23.75 -3.29 -24.38
N ALA A 139 23.28 -2.22 -23.73
CA ALA A 139 22.46 -1.15 -24.30
C ALA A 139 23.21 -0.33 -25.36
N ARG A 140 24.36 -0.84 -25.84
CA ARG A 140 25.19 -0.29 -26.91
C ARG A 140 24.43 -0.18 -28.23
N ALA A 141 23.34 -0.93 -28.42
CA ALA A 141 22.46 -0.78 -29.58
C ALA A 141 21.73 0.58 -29.59
N TRP A 142 21.52 1.18 -28.42
CA TRP A 142 20.73 2.39 -28.21
C TRP A 142 21.52 3.50 -27.49
N GLU A 143 22.86 3.35 -27.43
CA GLU A 143 23.79 4.36 -26.94
C GLU A 143 23.60 5.64 -27.76
N GLY A 144 23.23 6.73 -27.08
CA GLY A 144 22.96 8.03 -27.71
C GLY A 144 21.48 8.32 -27.98
N THR A 145 20.58 7.42 -27.58
CA THR A 145 19.14 7.68 -27.66
C THR A 145 18.75 8.68 -26.60
N ASP A 146 18.11 9.77 -27.01
CA ASP A 146 17.40 10.68 -26.11
C ASP A 146 16.03 10.07 -25.81
N LEU A 147 15.80 9.65 -24.55
CA LEU A 147 14.51 9.07 -24.13
C LEU A 147 13.40 10.12 -24.06
N THR A 148 13.74 11.40 -24.02
CA THR A 148 12.79 12.52 -24.01
C THR A 148 12.37 12.92 -25.43
N ASP A 149 13.10 12.52 -26.47
CA ASP A 149 12.70 12.74 -27.86
C ASP A 149 11.55 11.78 -28.24
N PRO A 150 10.31 12.25 -28.47
CA PRO A 150 9.17 11.35 -28.76
C PRO A 150 9.30 10.52 -30.05
N SER A 151 10.36 10.76 -30.84
CA SER A 151 10.66 10.02 -32.07
C SER A 151 11.71 8.93 -31.89
N HIS A 152 12.18 8.68 -30.66
CA HIS A 152 13.13 7.60 -30.38
C HIS A 152 12.57 6.22 -30.71
N ASN A 153 13.47 5.24 -30.79
CA ASN A 153 13.07 3.86 -31.01
C ASN A 153 12.48 3.28 -29.73
N PHE A 154 11.23 2.85 -29.78
CA PHE A 154 10.51 2.17 -28.69
C PHE A 154 11.28 1.03 -27.98
N SER A 155 12.22 0.37 -28.66
CA SER A 155 13.07 -0.65 -28.01
C SER A 155 13.99 -0.06 -26.93
N ALA A 156 14.31 1.23 -27.02
CA ALA A 156 15.12 1.94 -26.03
C ALA A 156 14.39 2.11 -24.70
N ASP A 157 13.05 2.09 -24.69
CA ASP A 157 12.25 2.24 -23.48
C ASP A 157 12.48 1.05 -22.54
N TYR A 158 12.43 -0.15 -23.10
CA TYR A 158 12.78 -1.37 -22.38
C TYR A 158 14.25 -1.43 -21.98
N ASP A 159 15.16 -1.17 -22.92
CA ASP A 159 16.60 -1.40 -22.68
C ASP A 159 17.26 -0.27 -21.88
N LYS A 160 17.27 0.95 -22.43
CA LYS A 160 17.89 2.12 -21.79
C LYS A 160 17.01 2.61 -20.64
N GLY A 161 15.70 2.66 -20.83
CA GLY A 161 14.76 3.13 -19.81
C GLY A 161 14.81 2.28 -18.54
N ALA A 162 14.69 0.94 -18.63
CA ALA A 162 14.77 0.07 -17.45
C ALA A 162 16.13 0.21 -16.72
N ARG A 163 17.22 0.42 -17.46
CA ARG A 163 18.54 0.69 -16.89
C ARG A 163 18.58 2.02 -16.14
N VAL A 164 17.99 3.07 -16.69
CA VAL A 164 17.87 4.37 -16.01
C VAL A 164 17.07 4.22 -14.72
N LEU A 165 15.95 3.51 -14.75
CA LEU A 165 15.11 3.28 -13.56
C LEU A 165 15.83 2.46 -12.50
N ALA A 166 16.56 1.39 -12.89
CA ALA A 166 17.37 0.63 -11.95
C ALA A 166 18.47 1.51 -11.31
N ALA A 167 19.16 2.34 -12.10
CA ALA A 167 20.16 3.26 -11.55
C ALA A 167 19.54 4.34 -10.65
N LEU A 168 18.34 4.83 -10.99
CA LEU A 168 17.60 5.80 -10.20
C LEU A 168 17.17 5.21 -8.86
N ASP A 169 16.59 4.00 -8.82
CA ASP A 169 16.20 3.33 -7.57
C ASP A 169 17.39 3.19 -6.62
N ALA A 170 18.52 2.70 -7.14
CA ALA A 170 19.75 2.57 -6.36
C ALA A 170 20.28 3.91 -5.82
N LYS A 171 20.08 5.01 -6.56
CA LYS A 171 20.45 6.34 -6.11
C LYS A 171 19.50 6.89 -5.05
N ILE A 172 18.19 6.69 -5.20
CA ILE A 172 17.19 7.09 -4.19
C ILE A 172 17.47 6.35 -2.88
N ARG A 173 17.67 5.04 -2.93
CA ARG A 173 18.02 4.25 -1.73
C ARG A 173 19.27 4.78 -1.04
N ARG A 174 20.33 5.07 -1.80
CA ARG A 174 21.56 5.66 -1.23
C ARG A 174 21.37 7.07 -0.67
N ALA A 175 20.49 7.87 -1.29
CA ALA A 175 20.18 9.22 -0.85
C ALA A 175 19.44 9.25 0.49
N THR A 176 18.71 8.18 0.78
CA THR A 176 17.77 8.06 1.89
C THR A 176 18.16 6.94 2.85
N ASP A 177 19.42 6.47 2.78
CA ASP A 177 19.93 5.36 3.59
C ASP A 177 19.04 4.09 3.57
N GLY A 178 18.30 3.88 2.49
CA GLY A 178 17.38 2.75 2.26
C GLY A 178 15.92 3.05 2.59
N GLU A 179 15.61 4.16 3.26
CA GLU A 179 14.24 4.51 3.69
C GLU A 179 13.29 4.68 2.52
N ARG A 180 13.77 5.18 1.36
CA ARG A 180 12.94 5.37 0.17
C ARG A 180 13.50 4.70 -1.06
N THR A 181 12.59 4.42 -1.99
CA THR A 181 12.83 3.66 -3.21
C THR A 181 12.12 4.33 -4.39
N LEU A 182 12.36 3.80 -5.59
CA LEU A 182 11.63 4.21 -6.78
C LEU A 182 10.10 3.95 -6.66
N GLU A 183 9.67 3.02 -5.80
CA GLU A 183 8.24 2.78 -5.55
C GLU A 183 7.53 4.01 -4.96
N HIS A 184 8.24 4.80 -4.15
CA HIS A 184 7.72 6.06 -3.59
C HIS A 184 7.53 7.15 -4.65
N VAL A 185 8.27 7.07 -5.76
CA VAL A 185 8.10 7.95 -6.92
C VAL A 185 6.81 7.56 -7.64
N TRP A 186 6.60 6.27 -7.89
CA TRP A 186 5.38 5.78 -8.55
C TRP A 186 4.13 6.03 -7.73
N ALA A 187 4.16 5.84 -6.41
CA ALA A 187 3.03 6.15 -5.54
C ALA A 187 2.60 7.62 -5.71
N ARG A 188 3.57 8.55 -5.76
CA ARG A 188 3.31 9.98 -5.97
C ARG A 188 2.85 10.31 -7.39
N MET A 189 3.40 9.64 -8.41
CA MET A 189 2.92 9.81 -9.79
C MET A 189 1.48 9.33 -9.95
N ASN A 190 1.12 8.18 -9.35
CA ASN A 190 -0.25 7.68 -9.37
C ASN A 190 -1.22 8.59 -8.59
N ALA A 191 -0.80 9.17 -7.47
CA ALA A 191 -1.59 10.15 -6.73
C ALA A 191 -1.74 11.50 -7.44
N HIS A 192 -0.80 11.87 -8.32
CA HIS A 192 -0.87 13.10 -9.11
C HIS A 192 -2.03 13.08 -10.12
N ASP A 193 -2.33 11.92 -10.70
CA ASP A 193 -3.40 11.78 -11.70
C ASP A 193 -4.78 11.49 -11.09
N SER A 194 -4.85 11.11 -9.81
CA SER A 194 -6.11 10.83 -9.10
C SER A 194 -6.90 12.10 -8.70
N THR A 195 -6.31 13.29 -8.82
CA THR A 195 -7.03 14.55 -8.59
C THR A 195 -7.91 14.91 -9.77
N ASP A 196 -9.10 14.28 -9.90
CA ASP A 196 -10.37 14.67 -10.57
C ASP A 196 -10.37 15.53 -11.87
N THR A 197 -9.24 15.75 -12.52
CA THR A 197 -9.08 16.66 -13.66
C THR A 197 -8.92 15.85 -14.92
N VAL A 198 -10.05 15.35 -15.43
CA VAL A 198 -10.09 14.59 -16.68
C VAL A 198 -9.75 15.51 -17.87
N GLY A 199 -8.50 15.47 -18.33
CA GLY A 199 -8.01 16.19 -19.51
C GLY A 199 -6.49 16.10 -19.65
N SER A 200 -5.94 16.36 -20.83
CA SER A 200 -4.49 16.34 -21.13
C SER A 200 -3.67 17.41 -20.38
N GLU A 201 -4.21 17.99 -19.31
CA GLU A 201 -3.57 18.97 -18.42
C GLU A 201 -3.02 18.31 -17.14
N SER A 202 -3.25 17.00 -16.91
CA SER A 202 -2.74 16.23 -15.75
C SER A 202 -1.54 15.32 -16.07
N ALA A 203 -1.18 15.18 -17.35
CA ALA A 203 -0.10 14.30 -17.78
C ALA A 203 1.25 14.73 -17.19
N ILE A 204 2.00 13.76 -16.66
CA ILE A 204 3.28 14.00 -16.00
C ILE A 204 4.35 14.21 -17.08
N GLY A 205 4.81 15.45 -17.21
CA GLY A 205 5.96 15.81 -18.02
C GLY A 205 7.28 15.76 -17.25
N TYR A 206 8.37 16.06 -17.94
CA TYR A 206 9.74 15.96 -17.40
C TYR A 206 9.94 16.76 -16.10
N GLU A 207 9.53 18.03 -16.07
CA GLU A 207 9.68 18.89 -14.90
C GLU A 207 8.98 18.31 -13.65
N THR A 208 7.73 17.85 -13.81
CA THR A 208 6.97 17.22 -12.73
C THR A 208 7.61 15.91 -12.25
N PHE A 209 8.12 15.09 -13.17
CA PHE A 209 8.84 13.87 -12.82
C PHE A 209 10.09 14.16 -11.98
N VAL A 210 10.90 15.15 -12.39
CA VAL A 210 12.07 15.61 -11.63
C VAL A 210 11.66 16.07 -10.23
N GLU A 211 10.63 16.91 -10.11
CA GLU A 211 10.14 17.40 -8.81
C GLU A 211 9.73 16.26 -7.87
N ILE A 212 9.04 15.24 -8.39
CA ILE A 212 8.63 14.07 -7.59
C ILE A 212 9.87 13.29 -7.13
N VAL A 213 10.82 13.03 -8.04
CA VAL A 213 12.07 12.32 -7.71
C VAL A 213 12.86 13.05 -6.64
N GLU A 214 13.04 14.37 -6.79
CA GLU A 214 13.80 15.18 -5.83
C GLU A 214 13.10 15.25 -4.47
N ARG A 215 11.77 15.31 -4.45
CA ARG A 215 10.99 15.26 -3.22
C ARG A 215 11.17 13.94 -2.48
N VAL A 216 11.14 12.81 -3.21
CA VAL A 216 11.37 11.48 -2.62
C VAL A 216 12.81 11.38 -2.12
N ALA A 217 13.78 11.74 -2.94
CA ALA A 217 15.21 11.58 -2.63
C ALA A 217 15.72 12.60 -1.60
N GLY A 218 15.00 13.70 -1.35
CA GLY A 218 15.42 14.76 -0.43
C GLY A 218 16.62 15.59 -0.93
N GLN A 219 17.00 15.45 -2.20
CA GLN A 219 18.11 16.16 -2.83
C GLN A 219 17.91 16.29 -4.35
N SER A 220 18.72 17.14 -5.00
CA SER A 220 18.60 17.37 -6.43
C SER A 220 19.12 16.22 -7.30
N PHE A 221 18.37 15.91 -8.35
CA PHE A 221 18.64 14.86 -9.34
C PHE A 221 18.60 15.37 -10.78
N GLU A 222 18.11 16.60 -11.01
CA GLU A 222 17.93 17.21 -12.34
C GLU A 222 19.12 16.97 -13.28
N ALA A 223 20.32 17.42 -12.89
CA ALA A 223 21.50 17.28 -13.75
C ALA A 223 21.90 15.82 -14.03
N TRP A 224 21.56 14.87 -13.14
CA TRP A 224 21.81 13.46 -13.39
C TRP A 224 20.75 12.85 -14.31
N LEU A 225 19.48 13.23 -14.16
CA LEU A 225 18.38 12.81 -15.02
C LEU A 225 18.59 13.31 -16.45
N GLU A 226 18.89 14.60 -16.63
CA GLU A 226 19.22 15.21 -17.93
C GLU A 226 20.31 14.39 -18.65
N ARG A 227 21.43 14.12 -17.97
CA ARG A 227 22.51 13.30 -18.54
C ARG A 227 22.07 11.88 -18.88
N SER A 228 21.30 11.23 -18.01
CA SER A 228 20.92 9.82 -18.18
C SER A 228 19.83 9.62 -19.23
N LEU A 229 18.96 10.60 -19.41
CA LEU A 229 17.82 10.53 -20.33
C LEU A 229 18.20 11.05 -21.72
N GLU A 230 18.82 12.23 -21.81
CA GLU A 230 19.01 12.96 -23.06
C GLU A 230 20.31 12.63 -23.80
N THR A 231 21.26 11.93 -23.14
CA THR A 231 22.59 11.70 -23.70
C THR A 231 22.89 10.22 -23.96
N ALA A 232 24.06 9.96 -24.55
CA ALA A 232 24.59 8.62 -24.74
C ALA A 232 25.06 7.93 -23.45
N GLU A 233 25.16 8.67 -22.35
CA GLU A 233 25.65 8.14 -21.08
C GLU A 233 24.69 7.07 -20.54
N LEU A 234 25.21 5.85 -20.37
CA LEU A 234 24.48 4.77 -19.71
C LEU A 234 24.78 4.82 -18.21
N PRO A 235 23.78 5.06 -17.35
CA PRO A 235 24.04 5.13 -15.93
C PRO A 235 24.53 3.78 -15.40
N GLU A 236 25.41 3.82 -14.41
CA GLU A 236 25.91 2.62 -13.75
C GLU A 236 24.81 2.00 -12.88
N VAL A 237 24.57 0.70 -13.06
CA VAL A 237 23.65 -0.08 -12.23
C VAL A 237 24.49 -0.94 -11.28
N PRO A 238 24.63 -0.54 -9.99
CA PRO A 238 25.40 -1.28 -8.99
C PRO A 238 25.20 -2.80 -9.03
N GLU A 239 26.25 -3.58 -8.86
CA GLU A 239 26.12 -5.06 -8.82
C GLU A 239 25.47 -5.58 -7.53
N ASN A 240 25.40 -4.74 -6.49
CA ASN A 240 24.83 -5.15 -5.21
C ASN A 240 23.33 -5.45 -5.37
N ARG A 241 23.00 -6.73 -5.21
CA ARG A 241 21.67 -7.28 -5.42
C ARG A 241 20.64 -6.78 -4.40
N SER A 242 21.06 -6.44 -3.18
CA SER A 242 20.16 -5.95 -2.13
C SER A 242 19.57 -4.56 -2.41
N LEU A 243 20.11 -3.83 -3.39
CA LEU A 243 19.56 -2.53 -3.80
C LEU A 243 18.34 -2.66 -4.73
N TYR A 244 17.96 -3.88 -5.11
CA TYR A 244 16.91 -4.15 -6.11
C TYR A 244 15.95 -5.26 -5.68
N THR A 245 16.12 -5.79 -4.47
CA THR A 245 15.30 -6.89 -3.93
C THR A 245 14.92 -6.56 -2.50
N VAL A 246 13.64 -6.77 -2.16
CA VAL A 246 13.08 -6.65 -0.81
C VAL A 246 13.43 -7.90 0.00
N GLU A 247 14.72 -8.26 0.07
CA GLU A 247 15.17 -9.24 1.05
C GLU A 247 15.45 -8.50 2.36
N ASP A 248 14.55 -8.64 3.32
CA ASP A 248 14.66 -8.15 4.71
C ASP A 248 14.95 -6.64 4.86
N ASP A 249 14.08 -5.75 4.32
CA ASP A 249 14.25 -4.29 4.43
C ASP A 249 13.12 -3.63 5.26
N PRO A 250 13.45 -2.76 6.24
CA PRO A 250 12.51 -2.09 7.14
C PRO A 250 11.90 -0.84 6.49
N ILE A 251 11.36 -0.99 5.27
CA ILE A 251 10.78 0.14 4.51
C ILE A 251 9.56 0.64 5.25
N ASP A 252 9.58 1.86 5.77
CA ASP A 252 8.47 2.54 6.44
C ASP A 252 8.00 3.65 5.49
N LEU A 253 6.88 3.39 4.79
CA LEU A 253 6.46 4.15 3.62
C LEU A 253 5.87 5.53 3.99
N ASP A 254 5.19 5.62 5.13
CA ASP A 254 4.53 6.82 5.62
C ASP A 254 5.29 7.53 6.76
N GLY A 255 6.25 6.85 7.38
CA GLY A 255 7.15 7.36 8.41
C GLY A 255 6.60 7.25 9.84
N ASP A 256 5.65 6.36 10.11
CA ASP A 256 5.03 6.18 11.43
C ASP A 256 5.84 5.28 12.39
N GLY A 257 6.90 4.63 11.88
CA GLY A 257 7.77 3.72 12.61
C GLY A 257 7.53 2.23 12.34
N LEU A 258 6.57 1.87 11.47
CA LEU A 258 6.32 0.51 11.02
C LEU A 258 6.95 0.25 9.67
N SER A 259 7.66 -0.87 9.56
CA SER A 259 8.05 -1.36 8.25
C SER A 259 6.85 -1.94 7.50
N MET A 260 6.87 -1.97 6.18
CA MET A 260 5.99 -2.71 5.26
C MET A 260 5.69 -4.15 5.70
N ALA A 261 6.67 -4.82 6.32
CA ALA A 261 6.47 -6.15 6.85
C ALA A 261 5.63 -6.14 8.14
N ALA A 262 5.81 -5.12 8.99
CA ALA A 262 5.05 -4.88 10.20
C ALA A 262 3.64 -4.35 9.90
N GLU A 263 3.50 -3.40 8.97
CA GLU A 263 2.21 -2.88 8.48
C GLU A 263 1.35 -4.04 7.94
N ARG A 264 1.96 -4.92 7.13
CA ARG A 264 1.30 -6.16 6.68
C ARG A 264 0.86 -7.07 7.82
N ASP A 265 1.69 -7.23 8.84
CA ASP A 265 1.39 -8.13 9.96
C ASP A 265 0.33 -7.51 10.90
N ALA A 266 0.17 -6.19 10.86
CA ALA A 266 -0.78 -5.38 11.63
C ALA A 266 -2.07 -5.03 10.87
N ASP A 267 -2.15 -5.33 9.57
CA ASP A 267 -3.29 -5.02 8.69
C ASP A 267 -3.54 -3.51 8.53
N THR A 268 -2.47 -2.73 8.42
CA THR A 268 -2.50 -1.27 8.30
C THR A 268 -2.23 -0.77 6.88
N ASP A 269 -2.69 0.44 6.53
CA ASP A 269 -2.40 1.06 5.23
C ASP A 269 -0.99 1.64 5.25
N PRO A 270 -0.06 1.11 4.45
CA PRO A 270 1.33 1.55 4.50
C PRO A 270 1.55 2.94 3.88
N THR A 271 0.49 3.69 3.56
CA THR A 271 0.59 5.05 3.06
C THR A 271 -0.06 6.07 3.98
N GLU A 272 -0.66 5.62 5.08
CA GLU A 272 -1.35 6.44 6.06
C GLU A 272 -0.80 6.18 7.45
N THR A 273 -0.16 7.20 8.05
CA THR A 273 0.46 7.09 9.38
C THR A 273 -0.51 6.78 10.53
N ASP A 274 -1.81 6.67 10.24
CA ASP A 274 -2.96 6.56 11.15
C ASP A 274 -4.12 5.97 10.33
N THR A 275 -4.18 4.64 10.30
CA THR A 275 -5.03 3.84 9.42
C THR A 275 -6.53 3.98 9.75
N ASP A 276 -6.89 4.11 11.02
CA ASP A 276 -8.27 4.23 11.45
C ASP A 276 -8.73 5.69 11.71
N GLY A 277 -7.79 6.62 11.76
CA GLY A 277 -8.01 8.06 11.81
C GLY A 277 -8.43 8.57 13.20
N ASP A 278 -8.11 7.86 14.28
CA ASP A 278 -8.44 8.26 15.65
C ASP A 278 -7.48 9.34 16.23
N GLY A 279 -6.33 9.53 15.58
CA GLY A 279 -5.28 10.48 15.94
C GLY A 279 -4.05 9.86 16.61
N LEU A 280 -4.01 8.54 16.82
CA LEU A 280 -2.89 7.76 17.32
C LEU A 280 -2.34 6.89 16.19
N GLY A 281 -1.19 7.26 15.62
CA GLY A 281 -0.65 6.51 14.48
C GLY A 281 -0.27 5.06 14.75
N ASP A 282 -0.34 4.21 13.73
CA ASP A 282 -0.31 2.74 13.83
C ASP A 282 0.92 2.20 14.59
N GLY A 283 2.10 2.77 14.32
CA GLY A 283 3.33 2.43 15.04
C GLY A 283 3.28 2.74 16.54
N ALA A 284 2.58 3.80 16.91
CA ALA A 284 2.34 4.15 18.30
C ALA A 284 1.30 3.21 18.94
N GLU A 285 0.28 2.80 18.20
CA GLU A 285 -0.76 1.87 18.66
C GLU A 285 -0.19 0.51 19.00
N LEU A 286 0.60 -0.09 18.10
CA LEU A 286 1.28 -1.36 18.36
C LEU A 286 2.24 -1.27 19.56
N THR A 287 2.82 -0.08 19.80
CA THR A 287 3.64 0.18 20.98
C THR A 287 2.82 0.27 22.27
N ASN A 288 1.60 0.80 22.19
CA ASN A 288 0.66 0.94 23.32
C ASN A 288 -0.20 -0.32 23.55
N GLY A 289 -0.21 -1.25 22.60
CA GLY A 289 -0.98 -2.50 22.65
C GLY A 289 -2.43 -2.35 22.19
N THR A 290 -2.74 -1.27 21.47
CA THR A 290 -4.02 -1.05 20.79
C THR A 290 -3.99 -1.66 19.37
N ASP A 291 -5.16 -1.76 18.74
CA ASP A 291 -5.36 -2.34 17.40
C ASP A 291 -5.48 -1.22 16.36
N PRO A 292 -4.49 -1.05 15.46
CA PRO A 292 -4.41 0.09 14.54
C PRO A 292 -5.44 0.12 13.41
N ALA A 293 -6.30 -0.90 13.34
CA ALA A 293 -7.45 -0.90 12.45
C ALA A 293 -8.75 -0.47 13.16
N THR A 294 -8.69 -0.08 14.43
CA THR A 294 -9.87 0.22 15.26
C THR A 294 -9.68 1.42 16.18
N ALA A 295 -10.38 2.50 15.85
CA ALA A 295 -10.29 3.75 16.62
C ALA A 295 -10.61 3.63 18.12
N ASP A 296 -11.30 2.56 18.55
CA ASP A 296 -11.69 2.25 19.93
C ASP A 296 -11.44 0.75 20.16
N THR A 297 -10.25 0.41 20.65
CA THR A 297 -9.75 -0.97 20.72
C THR A 297 -10.59 -1.86 21.64
N ASP A 298 -11.04 -1.33 22.78
CA ASP A 298 -11.78 -2.11 23.79
C ASP A 298 -13.31 -2.00 23.68
N GLY A 299 -13.80 -1.09 22.83
CA GLY A 299 -15.19 -0.95 22.44
C GLY A 299 -16.07 -0.29 23.51
N ASP A 300 -15.51 0.51 24.41
CA ASP A 300 -16.26 1.21 25.44
C ASP A 300 -16.89 2.54 24.96
N GLY A 301 -16.43 3.03 23.80
CA GLY A 301 -16.85 4.25 23.11
C GLY A 301 -15.92 5.45 23.31
N LEU A 302 -14.69 5.26 23.73
CA LEU A 302 -13.62 6.26 23.74
C LEU A 302 -12.56 5.89 22.69
N ASP A 303 -12.09 6.89 21.95
CA ASP A 303 -11.02 6.65 20.98
C ASP A 303 -9.67 6.42 21.69
N ASP A 304 -8.79 5.60 21.12
CA ASP A 304 -7.54 5.16 21.76
C ASP A 304 -6.59 6.34 22.06
N ASP A 305 -6.51 7.36 21.18
CA ASP A 305 -5.74 8.58 21.46
C ASP A 305 -6.26 9.33 22.71
N VAL A 306 -7.59 9.36 22.89
CA VAL A 306 -8.25 10.04 24.01
C VAL A 306 -7.90 9.35 25.33
N GLU A 307 -7.94 8.02 25.33
CA GLU A 307 -7.63 7.22 26.50
C GLU A 307 -6.14 7.26 26.86
N ARG A 308 -5.26 7.19 25.85
CA ARG A 308 -3.81 7.35 26.00
C ARG A 308 -3.45 8.70 26.63
N ALA A 309 -4.14 9.78 26.23
CA ALA A 309 -3.96 11.11 26.80
C ALA A 309 -4.67 11.28 28.17
N GLY A 310 -5.57 10.36 28.49
CA GLY A 310 -6.45 10.35 29.64
C GLY A 310 -5.96 9.52 30.83
N PRO A 311 -6.83 9.28 31.81
CA PRO A 311 -6.52 8.47 32.99
C PRO A 311 -6.99 7.01 32.87
N THR A 312 -7.56 6.61 31.72
CA THR A 312 -8.14 5.31 31.41
C THR A 312 -7.14 4.46 30.62
N ASN A 313 -7.53 3.26 30.17
CA ASN A 313 -6.68 2.34 29.44
C ASN A 313 -7.44 1.80 28.23
N ALA A 314 -6.99 2.21 27.04
CA ALA A 314 -7.52 1.85 25.71
C ALA A 314 -7.70 0.35 25.42
N THR A 315 -7.17 -0.54 26.28
CA THR A 315 -7.26 -1.99 26.12
C THR A 315 -8.23 -2.64 27.12
N VAL A 316 -8.90 -1.84 27.96
CA VAL A 316 -9.75 -2.31 29.06
C VAL A 316 -10.93 -1.36 29.27
N ALA A 317 -12.10 -1.74 28.76
CA ALA A 317 -13.34 -0.96 28.81
C ALA A 317 -13.85 -0.55 30.22
N ASP A 318 -13.21 -1.05 31.28
CA ASP A 318 -13.44 -0.71 32.70
C ASP A 318 -12.07 -0.83 33.40
N THR A 319 -11.31 0.26 33.36
CA THR A 319 -9.90 0.32 33.78
C THR A 319 -9.72 -0.12 35.23
N ASP A 320 -10.65 0.22 36.12
CA ASP A 320 -10.53 -0.07 37.55
C ASP A 320 -11.35 -1.29 38.03
N GLY A 321 -12.15 -1.86 37.13
CA GLY A 321 -12.87 -3.12 37.29
C GLY A 321 -14.03 -3.03 38.27
N ASP A 322 -14.63 -1.85 38.44
CA ASP A 322 -15.70 -1.61 39.40
C ASP A 322 -17.12 -1.72 38.83
N SER A 323 -17.23 -2.15 37.56
CA SER A 323 -18.45 -2.34 36.76
C SER A 323 -19.08 -1.06 36.22
N LEU A 324 -18.35 0.05 36.25
CA LEU A 324 -18.69 1.28 35.56
C LEU A 324 -17.63 1.55 34.48
N GLY A 325 -17.97 1.35 33.21
CA GLY A 325 -17.00 1.54 32.11
C GLY A 325 -16.51 2.98 31.98
N ASP A 326 -15.33 3.13 31.39
CA ASP A 326 -14.50 4.34 31.45
C ASP A 326 -15.18 5.55 30.81
N ARG A 327 -15.81 5.37 29.63
CA ARG A 327 -16.64 6.42 29.01
C ARG A 327 -17.69 6.97 29.96
N ARG A 328 -18.34 6.09 30.73
CA ARG A 328 -19.41 6.46 31.65
C ARG A 328 -18.86 7.17 32.88
N GLU A 329 -17.68 6.78 33.34
CA GLU A 329 -16.98 7.46 34.44
C GLU A 329 -16.65 8.91 34.08
N LEU A 330 -16.10 9.12 32.87
CA LEU A 330 -15.76 10.46 32.36
C LEU A 330 -17.01 11.34 32.22
N GLU A 331 -18.13 10.79 31.72
CA GLU A 331 -19.42 11.50 31.65
C GLU A 331 -19.94 11.93 33.03
N LEU A 332 -19.71 11.12 34.07
CA LEU A 332 -20.19 11.37 35.43
C LEU A 332 -19.18 12.16 36.28
N GLY A 333 -17.94 12.31 35.82
CA GLY A 333 -16.84 12.88 36.59
C GLY A 333 -16.48 12.05 37.82
N THR A 334 -16.73 10.74 37.79
CA THR A 334 -16.20 9.81 38.80
C THR A 334 -14.72 9.59 38.50
N ARG A 335 -13.91 9.41 39.54
CA ARG A 335 -12.49 9.07 39.37
C ARG A 335 -12.33 7.60 39.68
N HIS A 336 -11.46 6.91 38.93
CA HIS A 336 -10.86 5.57 39.12
C HIS A 336 -10.53 5.23 40.58
N SER A 337 -11.56 5.07 41.38
CA SER A 337 -11.47 4.87 42.80
C SER A 337 -12.57 3.92 43.16
N ARG A 338 -12.35 2.64 42.82
CA ARG A 338 -12.93 1.44 43.44
C ARG A 338 -14.20 1.81 44.16
N ILE A 339 -15.37 1.65 43.52
CA ILE A 339 -16.65 1.75 44.22
C ILE A 339 -16.51 1.08 45.59
N LEU A 340 -16.39 1.91 46.63
CA LEU A 340 -16.56 1.50 48.01
C LEU A 340 -18.00 1.05 48.02
N THR A 341 -18.20 -0.27 48.03
CA THR A 341 -19.52 -0.88 47.99
C THR A 341 -20.32 -0.29 49.14
N ALA A 342 -21.11 0.75 48.85
CA ALA A 342 -22.02 1.35 49.80
C ALA A 342 -23.13 0.32 49.93
N THR A 343 -22.94 -0.60 50.87
CA THR A 343 -23.95 -1.58 51.21
C THR A 343 -25.12 -0.78 51.77
N LEU A 344 -26.12 -0.50 50.94
CA LEU A 344 -27.39 0.08 51.35
C LEU A 344 -28.09 -0.95 52.24
N SER A 345 -27.73 -0.93 53.52
CA SER A 345 -28.44 -1.64 54.57
C SER A 345 -29.79 -0.94 54.72
N ALA A 346 -30.78 -1.39 53.97
CA ALA A 346 -32.17 -0.99 54.15
C ALA A 346 -32.70 -1.59 55.47
N THR A 347 -32.21 -1.11 56.62
CA THR A 347 -32.88 -1.33 57.89
C THR A 347 -34.00 -0.31 58.04
N GLY A 348 -35.23 -0.79 57.84
CA GLY A 348 -36.41 -0.18 58.45
C GLY A 348 -37.35 0.56 57.51
N VAL A 349 -38.02 -0.15 56.60
CA VAL A 349 -39.30 0.33 56.08
C VAL A 349 -40.39 -0.12 57.06
N SER A 350 -40.81 0.76 57.97
CA SER A 350 -42.11 0.60 58.65
C SER A 350 -43.19 1.26 57.80
N TRP A 351 -44.07 0.45 57.24
CA TRP A 351 -45.29 0.94 56.60
C TRP A 351 -46.26 1.46 57.67
N ASN A 352 -46.58 2.75 57.62
CA ASN A 352 -47.76 3.28 58.29
C ASN A 352 -48.71 3.82 57.22
N SER A 353 -49.80 3.08 57.01
CA SER A 353 -50.82 3.39 56.03
C SER A 353 -51.78 4.43 56.60
N GLU A 354 -51.64 5.69 56.21
CA GLU A 354 -52.77 6.63 56.25
C GLU A 354 -52.57 7.81 55.28
N ARG A 355 -53.58 7.98 54.41
CA ARG A 355 -53.92 9.10 53.51
C ARG A 355 -53.15 10.41 53.84
N THR A 356 -52.58 11.15 52.90
CA THR A 356 -53.30 12.00 51.93
C THR A 356 -52.28 12.78 51.05
N ARG A 357 -52.51 12.86 49.73
CA ARG A 357 -52.12 13.89 48.73
C ARG A 357 -50.73 14.59 48.75
N ARG A 358 -50.16 14.65 47.54
CA ARG A 358 -49.27 15.65 46.88
C ARG A 358 -47.77 15.36 46.82
N SER A 359 -47.26 15.65 45.62
CA SER A 359 -45.89 15.67 45.09
C SER A 359 -44.76 15.68 46.10
N GLN A 360 -43.75 14.85 45.85
CA GLN A 360 -42.42 15.05 46.42
C GLN A 360 -41.36 14.96 45.33
N THR A 361 -40.76 16.12 45.06
CA THR A 361 -39.40 16.26 44.56
C THR A 361 -38.47 15.74 45.65
N LEU A 362 -37.66 14.74 45.35
CA LEU A 362 -36.64 14.24 46.27
C LEU A 362 -35.36 15.07 46.08
N THR A 363 -35.13 16.00 47.01
CA THR A 363 -33.82 16.60 47.25
C THR A 363 -33.12 15.75 48.30
N THR A 364 -32.13 14.97 47.91
CA THR A 364 -31.27 14.27 48.87
C THR A 364 -29.95 15.02 48.97
N MET A 365 -29.76 15.74 50.08
CA MET A 365 -28.45 16.25 50.49
C MET A 365 -27.63 15.07 51.04
N ALA A 366 -26.55 14.71 50.36
CA ALA A 366 -25.52 13.84 50.90
C ALA A 366 -24.49 14.70 51.64
N SER A 367 -24.43 14.57 52.97
CA SER A 367 -23.30 15.07 53.77
C SER A 367 -22.18 14.03 53.69
N MET A 368 -21.06 14.39 53.05
CA MET A 368 -19.83 13.61 53.11
C MET A 368 -19.02 14.03 54.34
N THR A 369 -18.66 13.07 55.18
CA THR A 369 -17.56 13.20 56.15
C THR A 369 -16.36 12.43 55.62
N ALA A 370 -15.30 13.14 55.26
CA ALA A 370 -13.99 12.59 54.95
C ALA A 370 -13.29 12.17 56.25
N VAL A 371 -12.64 11.01 56.25
CA VAL A 371 -11.62 10.64 57.23
C VAL A 371 -10.32 10.49 56.46
N SER A 372 -9.29 11.17 56.97
CA SER A 372 -7.97 11.44 56.38
C SER A 372 -7.13 10.21 56.04
#